data_AF-A0A2M7FRU8-F1
#
_entry.id   AF-A0A2M7FRU8-F1
#
_cell.length_a   1.000
_cell.length_b   1.000
_cell.length_c   1.000
_cell.angle_alpha   90.00
_cell.angle_beta   90.00
_cell.angle_gamma   90.00
#
_symmetry.space_group_name_H-M   'P 1'
#
loop_
_entity.id
_entity.type
_entity.pdbx_description
1 polymer ?
#
loop_
_entity_poly.entity_id
_entity_poly.type
_entity_poly.pdbx_seq_one_letter_code
_entity_poly.pdbx_strand_id
1 'polypeptide(L)'
;YLVDQSPIGRTPRSNPATYVGFFDDIRDLFATTPDARLKGYDKGRFSFNIKGGRCEKCQGGGVIKIEMQFLSDVYVTCDVCHGKRYNEGTLSVKYKGMTIYDILNMTLAEGASFFKAYPRIYRKLELLVDVGLGYLKIGQPAPTLSGGEAQRIKLAHELGKREGNATLYILDEPTT
;
A
#
# COMPACT_ATOMS: atom_id res chain seq x y z
N TYR A 1 -15.70 -16.30 -8.89
CA TYR A 1 -14.31 -15.91 -8.56
C TYR A 1 -13.96 -16.51 -7.20
N LEU A 2 -12.87 -17.30 -7.13
CA LEU A 2 -12.41 -17.89 -5.87
C LEU A 2 -11.62 -16.84 -5.09
N VAL A 3 -12.02 -16.58 -3.85
CA VAL A 3 -11.32 -15.68 -2.93
C VAL A 3 -10.70 -16.53 -1.82
N ASP A 4 -9.42 -16.88 -2.01
CA ASP A 4 -8.66 -17.74 -1.10
C ASP A 4 -7.71 -16.95 -0.16
N GLN A 5 -7.11 -17.66 0.78
CA GLN A 5 -6.17 -17.11 1.76
C GLN A 5 -4.72 -16.97 1.26
N SER A 6 -4.48 -17.19 -0.04
CA SER A 6 -3.12 -17.05 -0.58
C SER A 6 -2.60 -15.61 -0.44
N PRO A 7 -1.28 -15.38 -0.27
CA PRO A 7 -0.76 -14.02 -0.08
C PRO A 7 -1.08 -13.09 -1.27
N ILE A 8 -1.44 -11.83 -0.99
CA ILE A 8 -1.64 -10.80 -2.05
C ILE A 8 -0.33 -10.42 -2.77
N GLY A 9 0.81 -10.83 -2.23
CA GLY A 9 2.12 -10.68 -2.82
C GLY A 9 3.21 -11.28 -1.95
N ARG A 10 4.32 -11.70 -2.57
CA ARG A 10 5.44 -12.37 -1.88
C ARG A 10 6.57 -11.43 -1.49
N THR A 11 6.46 -10.13 -1.79
CA THR A 11 7.53 -9.16 -1.54
C THR A 11 7.04 -8.00 -0.68
N PRO A 12 7.93 -7.32 0.07
CA PRO A 12 7.58 -6.13 0.84
C PRO A 12 7.08 -4.93 0.00
N ARG A 13 7.17 -5.02 -1.33
CA ARG A 13 6.65 -4.01 -2.26
C ARG A 13 5.16 -4.16 -2.56
N SER A 14 4.59 -5.33 -2.27
CA SER A 14 3.13 -5.54 -2.30
C SER A 14 2.55 -5.12 -0.95
N ASN A 15 1.42 -4.42 -0.96
CA ASN A 15 0.71 -3.96 0.24
C ASN A 15 -0.76 -3.67 -0.13
N PRO A 16 -1.65 -3.40 0.85
CA PRO A 16 -3.06 -3.11 0.57
C PRO A 16 -3.26 -2.01 -0.50
N ALA A 17 -2.47 -0.93 -0.42
CA ALA A 17 -2.58 0.21 -1.33
C ALA A 17 -2.22 -0.11 -2.78
N THR A 18 -1.16 -0.90 -3.00
CA THR A 18 -0.75 -1.31 -4.34
C THR A 18 -1.63 -2.41 -4.90
N TYR A 19 -2.12 -3.33 -4.07
CA TYR A 19 -2.98 -4.42 -4.50
C TYR A 19 -4.37 -3.92 -4.94
N VAL A 20 -5.02 -3.11 -4.10
CA VAL A 20 -6.34 -2.54 -4.41
C VAL A 20 -6.24 -1.42 -5.45
N GLY A 21 -5.06 -0.83 -5.61
CA GLY A 21 -4.78 0.15 -6.65
C GLY A 21 -5.24 1.57 -6.33
N PHE A 22 -5.42 1.94 -5.06
CA PHE A 22 -5.62 3.35 -4.67
C PHE A 22 -4.30 4.10 -4.49
N PHE A 23 -3.15 3.40 -4.49
CA PHE A 23 -1.86 4.07 -4.37
C PHE A 23 -1.49 4.92 -5.60
N ASP A 24 -2.00 4.61 -6.80
CA ASP A 24 -1.80 5.47 -7.98
C ASP A 24 -2.50 6.82 -7.80
N ASP A 25 -3.75 6.80 -7.32
CA ASP A 25 -4.53 8.00 -7.02
C ASP A 25 -3.83 8.89 -5.95
N ILE A 26 -3.23 8.27 -4.92
CA ILE A 26 -2.42 9.00 -3.91
C ILE A 26 -1.18 9.63 -4.54
N ARG A 27 -0.46 8.91 -5.41
CA ARG A 27 0.74 9.44 -6.06
C ARG A 27 0.42 10.59 -7.02
N ASP A 28 -0.69 10.50 -7.74
CA ASP A 28 -1.22 11.60 -8.56
C ASP A 28 -1.47 12.83 -7.71
N LEU A 29 -2.12 12.68 -6.55
CA LEU A 29 -2.35 13.78 -5.62
C LEU A 29 -1.04 14.42 -5.16
N PHE A 30 -0.03 13.64 -4.76
CA PHE A 30 1.28 14.17 -4.36
C PHE A 30 1.98 14.94 -5.47
N ALA A 31 1.88 14.48 -6.73
CA ALA A 31 2.43 15.17 -7.88
C ALA A 31 1.75 16.53 -8.16
N THR A 32 0.52 16.74 -7.67
CA THR A 32 -0.18 18.03 -7.81
C THR A 32 0.21 19.06 -6.75
N THR A 33 0.96 18.68 -5.71
CA THR A 33 1.37 19.62 -4.65
C THR A 33 2.29 20.72 -5.19
N PRO A 34 2.24 21.95 -4.63
CA PRO A 34 3.13 23.03 -5.05
C PRO A 34 4.61 22.65 -4.98
N ASP A 35 5.03 21.99 -3.90
CA ASP A 35 6.41 21.54 -3.71
C ASP A 35 6.86 20.52 -4.76
N ALA A 36 5.98 19.58 -5.13
CA ALA A 36 6.27 18.62 -6.20
C ALA A 36 6.41 19.34 -7.55
N ARG A 37 5.48 20.26 -7.87
CA ARG A 37 5.50 21.01 -9.14
C ARG A 37 6.76 21.87 -9.26
N LEU A 38 7.15 22.58 -8.19
CA LEU A 38 8.37 23.40 -8.18
C LEU A 38 9.64 22.56 -8.41
N LYS A 39 9.66 21.31 -7.93
CA LYS A 39 10.79 20.38 -8.10
C LYS A 39 10.70 19.56 -9.39
N GLY A 40 9.66 19.74 -10.20
CA GLY A 40 9.42 18.93 -11.40
C GLY A 40 9.13 17.45 -11.12
N TYR A 41 8.59 17.14 -9.94
CA TYR A 41 8.27 15.77 -9.54
C TYR A 41 6.92 15.33 -10.08
N ASP A 42 6.91 14.19 -10.76
CA ASP A 42 5.71 13.52 -11.25
C ASP A 42 5.24 12.41 -10.28
N LYS A 43 4.17 11.70 -10.65
CA LYS A 43 3.67 10.56 -9.87
C LYS A 43 4.67 9.41 -9.76
N GLY A 44 5.65 9.36 -10.67
CA GLY A 44 6.72 8.38 -10.70
C GLY A 44 7.68 8.58 -9.53
N ARG A 45 8.03 9.84 -9.21
CA ARG A 45 8.83 10.18 -8.02
C ARG A 45 8.28 9.57 -6.74
N PHE A 46 6.96 9.53 -6.61
CA PHE A 46 6.27 9.04 -5.43
C PHE A 46 6.04 7.52 -5.43
N SER A 47 6.53 6.79 -6.42
CA SER A 47 6.46 5.33 -6.46
C SER A 47 7.72 4.70 -5.85
N PHE A 48 7.54 3.86 -4.82
CA PHE A 48 8.65 3.07 -4.27
C PHE A 48 9.05 1.90 -5.19
N ASN A 49 8.29 1.61 -6.25
CA ASN A 49 8.56 0.49 -7.16
C ASN A 49 9.53 0.83 -8.30
N ILE A 50 9.73 2.11 -8.61
CA ILE A 50 10.57 2.56 -9.71
C ILE A 50 11.72 3.44 -9.21
N LYS A 51 12.79 3.53 -9.99
CA LYS A 51 13.93 4.40 -9.70
C LYS A 51 13.50 5.87 -9.74
N GLY A 52 14.21 6.70 -8.97
CA GLY A 52 14.03 8.16 -8.95
C GLY A 52 13.79 8.68 -7.53
N GLY A 53 12.64 8.36 -6.93
CA GLY A 53 12.31 8.83 -5.59
C GLY A 53 12.45 7.82 -4.46
N ARG A 54 12.53 6.53 -4.78
CA ARG A 54 12.72 5.45 -3.79
C ARG A 54 14.12 5.49 -3.16
N CYS A 55 14.28 4.77 -2.06
CA CYS A 55 15.59 4.43 -1.52
C CYS A 55 16.22 3.33 -2.40
N GLU A 56 17.39 3.61 -2.99
CA GLU A 56 18.06 2.66 -3.88
C GLU A 56 18.70 1.48 -3.11
N LYS A 57 19.12 1.68 -1.85
CA LYS A 57 19.72 0.59 -1.04
C LYS A 57 18.75 -0.58 -0.85
N CYS A 58 17.52 -0.32 -0.43
CA CYS A 58 16.49 -1.34 -0.26
C CYS A 58 15.56 -1.47 -1.48
N GLN A 59 15.86 -0.79 -2.58
CA GLN A 59 15.04 -0.74 -3.80
C GLN A 59 13.55 -0.45 -3.53
N GLY A 60 13.26 0.42 -2.56
CA GLY A 60 11.91 0.80 -2.12
C GLY A 60 11.17 -0.22 -1.24
N GLY A 61 11.79 -1.34 -0.87
CA GLY A 61 11.18 -2.31 0.06
C GLY A 61 11.10 -1.81 1.51
N GLY A 62 11.96 -0.89 1.92
CA GLY A 62 12.11 -0.41 3.31
C GLY A 62 12.83 -1.42 4.22
N VAL A 63 12.97 -2.66 3.76
CA VAL A 63 13.69 -3.75 4.40
C VAL A 63 14.67 -4.38 3.42
N ILE A 64 15.70 -5.03 3.93
CA ILE A 64 16.67 -5.83 3.19
C ILE A 64 16.41 -7.29 3.57
N LYS A 65 16.25 -8.14 2.56
CA LYS A 65 16.07 -9.57 2.71
C LYS A 65 17.45 -10.21 2.93
N ILE A 66 17.60 -10.97 4.01
CA ILE A 66 18.76 -11.81 4.28
C ILE A 66 18.34 -13.24 4.02
N GLU A 67 18.98 -13.86 3.04
CA GLU A 67 18.72 -15.26 2.69
C GLU A 67 19.46 -16.17 3.66
N MET A 68 18.70 -17.08 4.28
CA MET A 68 19.20 -18.04 5.25
C MET A 68 19.18 -19.42 4.60
N GLN A 69 20.28 -20.18 4.70
CA GLN A 69 20.42 -21.44 3.96
C GLN A 69 19.42 -22.54 4.40
N PHE A 70 18.99 -22.51 5.66
CA PHE A 70 18.17 -23.57 6.27
C PHE A 70 16.93 -23.05 7.02
N LEU A 71 16.76 -21.73 7.10
CA LEU A 71 15.68 -21.08 7.83
C LEU A 71 14.90 -20.17 6.90
N SER A 72 13.72 -19.74 7.33
CA SER A 72 12.98 -18.70 6.63
C SER A 72 13.79 -17.42 6.53
N ASP A 73 13.71 -16.76 5.38
CA ASP A 73 14.38 -15.49 5.12
C ASP A 73 14.03 -14.44 6.18
N VAL A 74 15.02 -13.67 6.60
CA VAL A 74 14.85 -12.62 7.60
C VAL A 74 14.82 -11.26 6.90
N TYR A 75 13.91 -10.39 7.32
CA TYR A 75 13.83 -9.03 6.83
C TYR A 75 14.38 -8.07 7.88
N VAL A 76 15.45 -7.35 7.54
CA VAL A 76 16.05 -6.33 8.40
C VAL A 76 15.68 -4.95 7.87
N THR A 77 15.28 -4.04 8.77
CA THR A 77 14.99 -2.65 8.40
C THR A 77 16.19 -2.02 7.69
N CYS A 78 15.95 -1.36 6.56
CA CYS A 78 16.98 -0.65 5.83
C CYS A 78 17.58 0.47 6.70
N ASP A 79 18.88 0.44 6.91
CA ASP A 79 19.67 1.40 7.69
C ASP A 79 19.82 2.78 7.02
N VAL A 80 19.59 2.90 5.71
CA VAL A 80 19.68 4.19 4.99
C VAL A 80 18.38 4.97 5.05
N CYS A 81 17.24 4.31 4.83
CA CYS A 81 15.93 4.98 4.86
C CYS A 81 15.15 4.74 6.15
N HIS A 82 15.67 3.91 7.06
CA HIS A 82 15.00 3.52 8.31
C HIS A 82 13.57 3.03 8.09
N GLY A 83 13.35 2.20 7.07
CA GLY A 83 12.02 1.68 6.72
C GLY A 83 11.16 2.62 5.87
N LYS A 84 11.58 3.86 5.62
CA LYS A 84 10.76 4.88 4.94
C LYS A 84 10.54 4.65 3.44
N ARG A 85 11.29 3.74 2.81
CA ARG A 85 11.21 3.37 1.37
C ARG A 85 11.63 4.45 0.36
N TYR A 86 11.81 5.69 0.79
CA TYR A 86 12.11 6.85 -0.08
C TYR A 86 13.41 7.54 0.31
N ASN A 87 13.96 8.31 -0.62
CA ASN A 87 15.03 9.25 -0.33
C ASN A 87 14.49 10.56 0.27
N GLU A 88 15.36 11.34 0.91
CA GLU A 88 15.01 12.58 1.60
C GLU A 88 14.36 13.61 0.67
N GLY A 89 14.84 13.71 -0.58
CA GLY A 89 14.25 14.61 -1.58
C GLY A 89 12.76 14.34 -1.81
N THR A 90 12.35 13.08 -1.88
CA THR A 90 10.94 12.70 -2.01
C THR A 90 10.17 12.97 -0.71
N LEU A 91 10.77 12.70 0.45
CA LEU A 91 10.15 12.91 1.76
C LEU A 91 10.08 14.39 2.18
N SER A 92 10.70 15.30 1.43
CA SER A 92 10.54 16.73 1.63
C SER A 92 9.19 17.26 1.13
N VAL A 93 8.49 16.53 0.25
CA VAL A 93 7.17 16.93 -0.25
C VAL A 93 6.07 16.47 0.70
N LYS A 94 5.18 17.39 1.05
CA LYS A 94 4.09 17.14 2.00
C LYS A 94 2.73 17.46 1.38
N TYR A 95 1.74 16.67 1.74
CA TYR A 95 0.33 16.92 1.51
C TYR A 95 -0.38 17.03 2.86
N LYS A 96 -1.02 18.17 3.15
CA LYS A 96 -1.60 18.48 4.48
C LYS A 96 -0.63 18.22 5.64
N GLY A 97 0.65 18.59 5.46
CA GLY A 97 1.70 18.39 6.48
C GLY A 97 2.30 16.99 6.55
N MET A 98 1.74 16.01 5.82
CA MET A 98 2.17 14.60 5.83
C MET A 98 3.00 14.26 4.60
N THR A 99 4.10 13.55 4.78
CA THR A 99 4.87 12.98 3.67
C THR A 99 4.17 11.74 3.11
N ILE A 100 4.59 11.26 1.94
CA ILE A 100 4.01 10.03 1.40
C ILE A 100 4.29 8.80 2.26
N TYR A 101 5.39 8.79 3.01
CA TYR A 101 5.67 7.75 3.98
C TYR A 101 4.68 7.79 5.14
N ASP A 102 4.35 8.99 5.65
CA ASP A 102 3.39 9.16 6.73
C ASP A 102 2.01 8.65 6.30
N ILE A 103 1.59 8.95 5.07
CA ILE A 103 0.37 8.38 4.47
C ILE A 103 0.43 6.84 4.45
N LEU A 104 1.52 6.25 3.98
CA LEU A 104 1.67 4.78 3.98
C LEU A 104 1.69 4.17 5.38
N ASN A 105 2.02 4.95 6.42
CA ASN A 105 2.09 4.50 7.80
C ASN A 105 0.78 4.69 8.58
N MET A 106 -0.20 5.42 8.03
CA MET A 106 -1.55 5.50 8.57
C MET A 106 -2.26 4.15 8.52
N THR A 107 -3.15 3.92 9.47
CA THR A 107 -4.14 2.85 9.38
C THR A 107 -5.12 3.10 8.23
N LEU A 108 -5.79 2.06 7.76
CA LEU A 108 -6.80 2.17 6.71
C LEU A 108 -7.98 3.04 7.17
N ALA A 109 -8.37 2.97 8.45
CA ALA A 109 -9.41 3.83 9.03
C ALA A 109 -9.00 5.31 9.09
N GLU A 110 -7.77 5.61 9.52
CA GLU A 110 -7.22 6.98 9.48
C GLU A 110 -7.14 7.49 8.05
N GLY A 111 -6.69 6.66 7.12
CA GLY A 111 -6.65 6.95 5.70
C GLY A 111 -8.02 7.30 5.13
N ALA A 112 -9.05 6.51 5.44
CA ALA A 112 -10.42 6.76 4.99
C ALA A 112 -10.89 8.14 5.47
N SER A 113 -10.65 8.46 6.73
CA SER A 113 -10.97 9.77 7.30
C SER A 113 -10.19 10.90 6.61
N PHE A 114 -8.89 10.72 6.39
CA PHE A 114 -8.00 11.71 5.78
C PHE A 114 -8.36 12.02 4.32
N PHE A 115 -8.76 11.01 3.55
CA PHE A 115 -9.10 11.10 2.13
C PHE A 115 -10.61 11.24 1.86
N LYS A 116 -11.44 11.56 2.87
CA LYS A 116 -12.90 11.71 2.72
C LYS A 116 -13.34 12.63 1.58
N ALA A 117 -12.56 13.68 1.28
CA ALA A 117 -12.82 14.61 0.18
C ALA A 117 -12.38 14.10 -1.21
N TYR A 118 -11.80 12.91 -1.31
CA TYR A 118 -11.30 12.29 -2.54
C TYR A 118 -12.03 10.97 -2.80
N PRO A 119 -13.21 11.00 -3.46
CA PRO A 119 -14.10 9.82 -3.57
C PRO A 119 -13.43 8.58 -4.16
N ARG A 120 -12.47 8.73 -5.08
CA ARG A 120 -11.75 7.60 -5.70
C ARG A 120 -10.87 6.84 -4.71
N ILE A 121 -10.23 7.56 -3.78
CA ILE A 121 -9.38 6.97 -2.73
C ILE A 121 -10.27 6.51 -1.58
N TYR A 122 -11.18 7.37 -1.13
CA TYR A 122 -12.10 7.13 -0.01
C TYR A 122 -12.87 5.81 -0.16
N ARG A 123 -13.55 5.59 -1.29
CA ARG A 123 -14.36 4.38 -1.50
C ARG A 123 -13.56 3.08 -1.38
N LYS A 124 -12.32 3.07 -1.89
CA LYS A 124 -11.43 1.90 -1.83
C LYS A 124 -10.95 1.66 -0.38
N LEU A 125 -10.71 2.72 0.38
CA LEU A 125 -10.34 2.62 1.80
C LEU A 125 -11.53 2.21 2.67
N GLU A 126 -12.72 2.78 2.42
CA GLU A 126 -13.97 2.46 3.11
C GLU A 126 -14.32 0.97 2.95
N LEU A 127 -14.24 0.41 1.74
CA LEU A 127 -14.45 -1.02 1.52
C LEU A 127 -13.50 -1.90 2.35
N LEU A 128 -12.23 -1.49 2.50
CA LEU A 128 -11.28 -2.23 3.34
C LEU A 128 -11.64 -2.12 4.84
N VAL A 129 -12.16 -0.98 5.27
CA VAL A 129 -12.64 -0.79 6.64
C VAL A 129 -13.89 -1.64 6.89
N ASP A 130 -14.82 -1.70 5.94
CA ASP A 130 -16.08 -2.44 6.04
C ASP A 130 -15.85 -3.96 6.14
N VAL A 131 -14.81 -4.48 5.48
CA VAL A 131 -14.37 -5.89 5.66
C VAL A 131 -13.51 -6.10 6.92
N GLY A 132 -13.47 -5.13 7.84
CA GLY A 132 -12.82 -5.27 9.14
C GLY A 132 -11.31 -5.07 9.15
N LEU A 133 -10.71 -4.51 8.09
CA LEU A 133 -9.25 -4.30 8.02
C LEU A 133 -8.81 -2.90 8.46
N GLY A 134 -9.68 -2.11 9.08
CA GLY A 134 -9.41 -0.72 9.43
C GLY A 134 -8.13 -0.50 10.26
N TYR A 135 -7.68 -1.50 11.01
CA TYR A 135 -6.47 -1.47 11.85
C TYR A 135 -5.15 -1.65 11.07
N LEU A 136 -5.18 -2.23 9.86
CA LEU A 136 -3.97 -2.42 9.05
C LEU A 136 -3.44 -1.10 8.54
N LYS A 137 -2.12 -1.02 8.36
CA LYS A 137 -1.51 0.15 7.72
C LYS A 137 -1.71 0.12 6.21
N ILE A 138 -1.88 1.29 5.60
CA ILE A 138 -2.01 1.46 4.15
C ILE A 138 -0.86 0.76 3.39
N GLY A 139 0.37 0.96 3.87
CA GLY A 139 1.60 0.43 3.30
C GLY A 139 2.09 -0.87 3.91
N GLN A 140 1.28 -1.59 4.71
CA GLN A 140 1.69 -2.81 5.41
C GLN A 140 2.25 -3.85 4.43
N PRO A 141 3.49 -4.33 4.61
CA PRO A 141 4.09 -5.30 3.69
C PRO A 141 3.26 -6.58 3.59
N ALA A 142 2.97 -7.04 2.37
CA ALA A 142 2.18 -8.24 2.13
C ALA A 142 2.70 -9.51 2.83
N PRO A 143 4.03 -9.76 2.95
CA PRO A 143 4.53 -10.93 3.68
C PRO A 143 4.22 -10.93 5.18
N THR A 144 3.78 -9.81 5.74
CA THR A 144 3.41 -9.69 7.16
C THR A 144 1.92 -9.87 7.42
N LEU A 145 1.12 -10.06 6.37
CA LEU A 145 -0.33 -10.26 6.48
C LEU A 145 -0.64 -11.74 6.74
N SER A 146 -1.63 -11.97 7.59
CA SER A 146 -2.25 -13.29 7.75
C SER A 146 -3.03 -13.72 6.50
N GLY A 147 -3.34 -15.01 6.41
CA GLY A 147 -4.17 -15.56 5.33
C GLY A 147 -5.55 -14.91 5.27
N GLY A 148 -6.23 -14.77 6.41
CA GLY A 148 -7.53 -14.11 6.51
C GLY A 148 -7.48 -12.61 6.12
N GLU A 149 -6.42 -11.89 6.49
CA GLU A 149 -6.23 -10.51 6.04
C GLU A 149 -6.03 -10.42 4.52
N ALA A 150 -5.20 -11.30 3.95
CA ALA A 150 -4.99 -11.36 2.51
C ALA A 150 -6.29 -11.67 1.76
N GLN A 151 -7.09 -12.61 2.27
CA GLN A 151 -8.40 -12.96 1.72
C GLN A 151 -9.36 -11.76 1.74
N ARG A 152 -9.47 -11.06 2.87
CA ARG A 152 -10.36 -9.89 3.01
C ARG A 152 -9.92 -8.72 2.12
N ILE A 153 -8.62 -8.52 1.90
CA ILE A 153 -8.12 -7.54 0.91
C ILE A 153 -8.57 -7.89 -0.51
N LYS A 154 -8.47 -9.17 -0.89
CA LYS A 154 -8.96 -9.64 -2.20
C LYS A 154 -10.47 -9.43 -2.35
N LEU A 155 -11.24 -9.78 -1.31
CA LEU A 155 -12.68 -9.55 -1.29
C LEU A 155 -13.01 -8.06 -1.49
N ALA A 156 -12.39 -7.17 -0.72
CA ALA A 156 -12.59 -5.72 -0.87
C ALA A 156 -12.19 -5.21 -2.26
N HIS A 157 -11.12 -5.74 -2.86
CA HIS A 157 -10.72 -5.41 -4.22
C HIS A 157 -11.78 -5.81 -5.25
N GLU A 158 -12.35 -7.02 -5.14
CA GLU A 158 -13.41 -7.48 -6.03
C GLU A 158 -14.72 -6.70 -5.85
N LEU A 159 -15.14 -6.44 -4.61
CA LEU A 159 -16.34 -5.62 -4.32
C LEU A 159 -16.23 -4.19 -4.86
N GLY A 160 -15.01 -3.67 -5.01
CA GLY A 160 -14.75 -2.35 -5.59
C GLY A 160 -14.88 -2.28 -7.11
N LYS A 161 -14.97 -3.41 -7.81
CA LYS A 161 -15.16 -3.45 -9.26
C LYS A 161 -16.63 -3.19 -9.59
N ARG A 162 -16.89 -2.28 -10.54
CA ARG A 162 -18.24 -2.08 -11.08
C ARG A 162 -18.58 -3.24 -11.99
N GLU A 163 -19.45 -4.15 -11.56
CA GLU A 163 -19.91 -5.23 -12.40
C GLU A 163 -21.28 -4.93 -13.01
N GLY A 164 -21.39 -5.16 -14.32
CA GLY A 164 -22.65 -5.16 -15.07
C GLY A 164 -23.31 -6.55 -15.16
N ASN A 165 -22.69 -7.59 -14.59
CA ASN A 165 -23.14 -8.99 -14.70
C ASN A 165 -23.18 -9.66 -13.30
N ALA A 166 -23.92 -10.77 -13.18
CA ALA A 166 -24.00 -11.58 -11.96
C ALA A 166 -22.73 -12.43 -11.75
N THR A 167 -21.91 -12.07 -10.77
CA THR A 167 -20.71 -12.84 -10.39
C THR A 167 -20.94 -13.65 -9.12
N LEU A 168 -20.62 -14.95 -9.19
CA LEU A 168 -20.59 -15.84 -8.03
C LEU A 168 -19.22 -15.75 -7.35
N TYR A 169 -19.19 -15.30 -6.09
CA TYR A 169 -17.99 -15.36 -5.25
C TYR A 169 -18.00 -16.62 -4.38
N ILE A 170 -16.88 -17.35 -4.38
CA ILE A 170 -16.68 -18.52 -3.53
C ILE A 170 -15.62 -18.13 -2.51
N LEU A 171 -15.98 -18.20 -1.23
CA LEU A 171 -15.11 -17.90 -0.09
C LEU A 171 -14.71 -19.21 0.57
N ASP A 172 -13.40 -19.45 0.66
CA ASP A 172 -12.84 -20.60 1.36
C ASP A 172 -12.56 -20.21 2.82
N GLU A 173 -13.33 -20.74 3.77
CA GLU A 173 -13.22 -20.47 5.21
C GLU A 173 -13.11 -18.97 5.60
N PRO A 174 -14.17 -18.15 5.40
CA PRO A 174 -14.10 -16.70 5.63
C PRO A 174 -14.05 -16.27 7.11
N THR A 175 -14.20 -17.20 8.07
CA THR A 175 -14.29 -16.89 9.51
C THR A 175 -12.97 -16.98 10.27
N THR A 176 -11.86 -17.34 9.61
CA THR A 176 -10.56 -17.60 10.24
C THR A 176 -9.70 -16.35 10.45
#